data_AF-A0A930AFB5-F1
#
_entry.id   AF-A0A930AFB5-F1
#
_cell.length_a   1.000
_cell.length_b   1.000
_cell.length_c   1.000
_cell.angle_alpha   90.00
_cell.angle_beta   90.00
_cell.angle_gamma   90.00
#
_symmetry.space_group_name_H-M   'P 1'
#
loop_
_entity.id
_entity.type
_entity.pdbx_description
1 polymer ?
#
loop_
_entity_poly.entity_id
_entity_poly.type
_entity_poly.pdbx_seq_one_letter_code
_entity_poly.pdbx_strand_id
1 'polypeptide(L)'
;DFQLREKKVAMRIRTFSDWAELTLKVPQTVGNMEYNQKLTLPEAESYLEKQKLPQGLVLEKLAKIGIESHDWLVLGCLSTLRYEPKTEIGLMALDESQYFDQTDYELELEVTDHEKGKADFQRFLDENQITYQKAPSKLIRFIKSMKKC
;
A
#
# COMPACT_ATOMS: atom_id res chain seq x y z
N ASP A 1 14.08 -9.60 -11.92
CA ASP A 1 13.06 -10.09 -12.87
C ASP A 1 11.64 -9.58 -12.58
N PHE A 2 11.41 -8.63 -11.66
CA PHE A 2 10.10 -7.99 -11.43
C PHE A 2 8.91 -8.96 -11.24
N GLN A 3 9.14 -10.18 -10.71
CA GLN A 3 8.10 -11.22 -10.56
C GLN A 3 6.83 -10.74 -9.84
N LEU A 4 6.99 -9.88 -8.81
CA LEU A 4 5.86 -9.28 -8.10
C LEU A 4 4.94 -8.50 -9.04
N ARG A 5 5.51 -7.73 -9.97
CA ARG A 5 4.76 -6.93 -10.93
C ARG A 5 4.02 -7.80 -11.93
N GLU A 6 4.64 -8.87 -12.42
CA GLU A 6 4.01 -9.82 -13.35
C GLU A 6 2.78 -10.48 -12.73
N LYS A 7 2.87 -10.85 -11.44
CA LYS A 7 1.76 -11.43 -10.68
C LYS A 7 0.82 -10.37 -10.07
N LYS A 8 1.04 -9.08 -10.35
CA LYS A 8 0.29 -7.93 -9.80
C LYS A 8 0.23 -7.91 -8.27
N VAL A 9 1.26 -8.46 -7.62
CA VAL A 9 1.43 -8.49 -6.17
C VAL A 9 2.24 -7.27 -5.73
N ALA A 10 1.88 -6.71 -4.58
CA ALA A 10 2.62 -5.62 -3.96
C ALA A 10 3.16 -6.08 -2.61
N MET A 11 4.37 -5.64 -2.27
CA MET A 11 4.98 -5.90 -0.98
C MET A 11 5.60 -4.60 -0.45
N ARG A 12 5.47 -4.36 0.85
CA ARG A 12 6.10 -3.22 1.52
C ARG A 12 6.45 -3.59 2.95
N ILE A 13 7.47 -2.92 3.48
CA ILE A 13 7.61 -2.75 4.92
C ILE A 13 7.07 -1.36 5.25
N ARG A 14 6.12 -1.28 6.19
CA ARG A 14 5.59 -0.02 6.72
C ARG A 14 6.09 0.15 8.15
N THR A 15 6.67 1.32 8.43
CA THR A 15 7.12 1.69 9.77
C THR A 15 6.13 2.67 10.39
N PHE A 16 5.79 2.43 11.65
CA PHE A 16 5.03 3.32 12.52
C PHE A 16 5.95 3.92 13.60
N SER A 17 5.37 4.62 14.57
CA SER A 17 6.13 5.25 15.67
C SER A 17 6.95 4.25 16.51
N ASP A 18 6.41 3.06 16.75
CA ASP A 18 6.88 2.12 17.75
C ASP A 18 6.99 0.68 17.23
N TRP A 19 6.53 0.42 16.01
CA TRP A 19 6.55 -0.91 15.40
C TRP A 19 6.57 -0.83 13.88
N ALA A 20 6.77 -1.97 13.22
CA ALA A 20 6.74 -2.08 11.76
C ALA A 20 5.95 -3.32 11.32
N GLU A 21 5.55 -3.34 10.06
CA GLU A 21 4.92 -4.52 9.44
C GLU A 21 5.49 -4.78 8.06
N LEU A 22 5.62 -6.06 7.72
CA LEU A 22 5.76 -6.52 6.36
C LEU A 22 4.37 -6.92 5.83
N THR A 23 3.92 -6.23 4.78
CA THR A 23 2.62 -6.48 4.15
C THR A 23 2.82 -7.05 2.75
N LEU A 24 2.10 -8.12 2.43
CA LEU A 24 1.94 -8.67 1.08
C LEU A 24 0.48 -8.49 0.63
N LYS A 25 0.26 -7.75 -0.47
CA LYS A 25 -1.06 -7.59 -1.09
C LYS A 25 -1.17 -8.45 -2.33
N VAL A 26 -2.11 -9.39 -2.31
CA VAL A 26 -2.36 -10.35 -3.39
C VAL A 26 -3.75 -10.09 -3.99
N PRO A 27 -3.86 -9.79 -5.29
CA PRO A 27 -5.15 -9.60 -5.95
C PRO A 27 -6.09 -10.80 -5.81
N GLN A 28 -7.38 -10.53 -5.64
CA GLN A 28 -8.45 -11.53 -5.62
C GLN A 28 -9.48 -11.23 -6.73
N THR A 29 -10.48 -12.10 -6.88
CA THR A 29 -11.63 -11.83 -7.77
C THR A 29 -12.35 -10.54 -7.37
N VAL A 30 -12.45 -10.26 -6.07
CA VAL A 30 -13.01 -9.03 -5.51
C VAL A 30 -12.00 -8.44 -4.53
N GLY A 31 -11.49 -7.25 -4.83
CA GLY A 31 -10.52 -6.53 -4.00
C GLY A 31 -9.13 -7.17 -3.94
N ASN A 32 -8.41 -6.91 -2.86
CA ASN A 32 -7.09 -7.48 -2.58
C ASN A 32 -7.09 -8.15 -1.21
N MET A 33 -6.39 -9.28 -1.10
CA MET A 33 -6.10 -9.91 0.18
C MET A 33 -4.78 -9.36 0.72
N GLU A 34 -4.76 -8.94 1.99
CA GLU A 34 -3.56 -8.43 2.64
C GLU A 34 -3.08 -9.43 3.70
N TYR A 35 -1.80 -9.80 3.63
CA TYR A 35 -1.13 -10.60 4.65
C TYR A 35 -0.12 -9.72 5.38
N ASN A 36 -0.34 -9.52 6.68
CA ASN A 36 0.47 -8.66 7.51
C ASN A 36 1.28 -9.49 8.50
N GLN A 37 2.59 -9.26 8.52
CA GLN A 37 3.52 -9.87 9.45
C GLN A 37 4.15 -8.77 10.30
N LYS A 38 3.93 -8.83 11.62
CA LYS A 38 4.46 -7.86 12.56
C LYS A 38 5.99 -7.95 12.64
N LEU A 39 6.63 -6.80 12.73
CA LEU A 39 8.06 -6.60 12.92
C LEU A 39 8.29 -5.55 14.01
N THR A 40 9.42 -5.64 14.68
CA THR A 40 9.98 -4.53 15.45
C THR A 40 10.70 -3.54 14.51
N LEU A 41 10.91 -2.30 14.96
CA LEU A 41 11.67 -1.32 14.18
C LEU A 41 13.10 -1.80 13.85
N PRO A 42 13.88 -2.37 14.80
CA PRO A 42 15.23 -2.88 14.49
C PRO A 42 15.22 -4.06 13.51
N GLU A 43 14.20 -4.92 13.56
CA GLU A 43 14.04 -5.99 12.56
C GLU A 43 13.78 -5.42 11.17
N ALA A 44 12.85 -4.46 11.05
CA ALA A 44 12.54 -3.82 9.78
C ALA A 44 13.78 -3.16 9.16
N GLU A 45 14.55 -2.41 9.94
CA GLU A 45 15.81 -1.80 9.51
C GLU A 45 16.82 -2.86 9.02
N SER A 46 17.08 -3.89 9.84
CA SER A 46 17.97 -5.01 9.50
C SER A 46 17.57 -5.73 8.20
N TYR A 47 16.27 -5.95 7.97
CA TYR A 47 15.78 -6.61 6.76
C TYR A 47 15.84 -5.72 5.52
N LEU A 48 15.60 -4.42 5.66
CA LEU A 48 15.76 -3.43 4.59
C LEU A 48 17.22 -3.30 4.16
N GLU A 49 18.15 -3.18 5.12
CA GLU A 49 19.60 -3.09 4.85
C GLU A 49 20.14 -4.35 4.17
N LYS A 50 19.75 -5.53 4.68
CA LYS A 50 20.20 -6.81 4.15
C LYS A 50 19.49 -7.21 2.86
N GLN A 51 18.41 -6.51 2.50
CA GLN A 51 17.50 -6.86 1.41
C GLN A 51 17.06 -8.32 1.48
N LYS A 52 16.65 -8.73 2.69
CA LYS A 52 16.15 -10.07 2.99
C LYS A 52 14.76 -9.99 3.58
N LEU A 53 13.99 -11.05 3.41
CA LEU A 53 12.70 -11.18 4.06
C LEU A 53 12.82 -12.02 5.35
N PRO A 54 12.04 -11.68 6.39
CA PRO A 54 11.87 -12.52 7.56
C PRO A 54 11.21 -13.84 7.19
N GLN A 55 11.52 -14.89 7.94
CA GLN A 55 10.76 -16.14 7.88
C GLN A 55 9.32 -15.93 8.37
N GLY A 56 8.39 -16.72 7.83
CA GLY A 56 6.98 -16.75 8.26
C GLY A 56 5.98 -16.49 7.14
N LEU A 57 4.87 -15.87 7.52
CA LEU A 57 3.64 -15.76 6.73
C LEU A 57 3.88 -15.24 5.31
N VAL A 58 4.65 -14.15 5.16
CA VAL A 58 4.83 -13.53 3.83
C VAL A 58 5.59 -14.45 2.88
N LEU A 59 6.67 -15.09 3.34
CA LEU A 59 7.43 -16.06 2.52
C LEU A 59 6.58 -17.27 2.16
N GLU A 60 5.82 -17.82 3.10
CA GLU A 60 4.90 -18.95 2.82
C GLU A 60 3.86 -18.61 1.75
N LYS A 61 3.35 -17.36 1.76
CA LYS A 61 2.35 -16.91 0.77
C LYS A 61 2.99 -16.65 -0.59
N LEU A 62 4.20 -16.08 -0.64
CA LEU A 62 4.99 -15.93 -1.86
C LEU A 62 5.26 -17.28 -2.53
N ALA A 63 5.68 -18.28 -1.76
CA ALA A 63 5.89 -19.63 -2.27
C ALA A 63 4.60 -20.25 -2.86
N LYS A 64 3.45 -20.08 -2.18
CA LYS A 64 2.15 -20.56 -2.68
C LYS A 64 1.70 -19.95 -4.01
N ILE A 65 2.17 -18.75 -4.32
CA ILE A 65 1.91 -18.09 -5.61
C ILE A 65 3.05 -18.31 -6.62
N GLY A 66 4.01 -19.19 -6.31
CA GLY A 66 5.13 -19.57 -7.18
C GLY A 66 6.24 -18.52 -7.27
N ILE A 67 6.47 -17.77 -6.20
CA ILE A 67 7.64 -16.89 -6.05
C ILE A 67 8.56 -17.52 -4.99
N GLU A 68 9.67 -18.10 -5.45
CA GLU A 68 10.70 -18.73 -4.61
C GLU A 68 12.02 -17.93 -4.61
N SER A 69 12.01 -16.71 -5.18
CA SER A 69 13.20 -15.87 -5.27
C SER A 69 13.68 -15.40 -3.89
N HIS A 70 15.00 -15.30 -3.75
CA HIS A 70 15.68 -14.81 -2.54
C HIS A 70 16.39 -13.47 -2.77
N ASP A 71 16.43 -13.00 -4.03
CA ASP A 71 17.09 -11.76 -4.41
C ASP A 71 16.08 -10.62 -4.42
N TRP A 72 15.95 -9.96 -3.27
CA TRP A 72 15.06 -8.82 -3.10
C TRP A 72 15.81 -7.52 -3.33
N LEU A 73 15.11 -6.51 -3.85
CA LEU A 73 15.61 -5.15 -3.99
C LEU A 73 14.61 -4.18 -3.38
N VAL A 74 15.10 -3.27 -2.55
CA VAL A 74 14.30 -2.15 -2.04
C VAL A 74 14.21 -1.08 -3.13
N LEU A 75 13.00 -0.82 -3.63
CA LEU A 75 12.78 0.17 -4.69
C LEU A 75 12.83 1.62 -4.20
N GLY A 76 12.64 1.83 -2.90
CA GLY A 76 12.73 3.13 -2.22
C GLY A 76 11.68 3.27 -1.12
N CYS A 77 11.42 4.51 -0.70
CA CYS A 77 10.55 4.83 0.42
C CYS A 77 9.48 5.86 0.04
N LEU A 78 8.27 5.68 0.57
CA LEU A 78 7.14 6.59 0.43
C LEU A 78 6.62 6.91 1.83
N SER A 79 6.64 8.18 2.20
CA SER A 79 6.12 8.68 3.45
C SER A 79 4.70 9.18 3.25
N THR A 80 3.78 8.86 4.16
CA THR A 80 2.40 9.37 4.11
C THR A 80 2.03 9.99 5.45
N LEU A 81 1.63 11.26 5.43
CA LEU A 81 0.86 11.86 6.51
C LEU A 81 -0.62 11.56 6.26
N ARG A 82 -1.26 10.86 7.20
CA ARG A 82 -2.65 10.40 7.08
C ARG A 82 -3.53 11.04 8.15
N TYR A 83 -4.64 11.62 7.72
CA TYR A 83 -5.77 11.98 8.58
C TYR A 83 -6.91 10.98 8.36
N GLU A 84 -7.31 10.26 9.40
CA GLU A 84 -8.24 9.13 9.28
C GLU A 84 -9.51 9.27 10.15
N PRO A 85 -10.41 10.23 9.87
CA PRO A 85 -11.62 10.39 10.63
C PRO A 85 -12.67 9.31 10.30
N LYS A 86 -13.32 8.78 11.34
CA LYS A 86 -14.54 7.98 11.17
C LYS A 86 -15.74 8.89 10.97
N THR A 87 -16.46 8.69 9.87
CA THR A 87 -17.62 9.49 9.46
C THR A 87 -18.88 8.63 9.35
N GLU A 88 -20.03 9.25 9.04
CA GLU A 88 -21.29 8.54 8.82
C GLU A 88 -21.25 7.62 7.59
N ILE A 89 -20.41 7.94 6.61
CA ILE A 89 -20.32 7.20 5.34
C ILE A 89 -19.21 6.15 5.34
N GLY A 90 -18.39 6.09 6.39
CA GLY A 90 -17.29 5.13 6.52
C GLY A 90 -16.03 5.74 7.14
N LEU A 91 -14.93 5.01 7.05
CA LEU A 91 -13.62 5.52 7.48
C LEU A 91 -13.01 6.28 6.31
N MET A 92 -12.86 7.59 6.47
CA MET A 92 -12.22 8.43 5.47
C MET A 92 -10.73 8.51 5.76
N ALA A 93 -9.90 8.54 4.73
CA ALA A 93 -8.48 8.82 4.85
C ALA A 93 -8.06 9.91 3.87
N LEU A 94 -7.53 11.01 4.40
CA LEU A 94 -6.85 12.05 3.62
C LEU A 94 -5.35 11.86 3.78
N ASP A 95 -4.70 11.53 2.67
CA ASP A 95 -3.29 11.20 2.61
C ASP A 95 -2.51 12.29 1.88
N GLU A 96 -1.49 12.84 2.51
CA GLU A 96 -0.39 13.55 1.84
C GLU A 96 0.78 12.58 1.71
N SER A 97 1.12 12.19 0.48
CA SER A 97 2.20 11.25 0.20
C SER A 97 3.41 11.94 -0.42
N GLN A 98 4.58 11.70 0.14
CA GLN A 98 5.87 12.23 -0.30
C GLN A 98 6.80 11.10 -0.71
N TYR A 99 7.34 11.18 -1.92
CA TYR A 99 8.29 10.20 -2.46
C TYR A 99 9.13 10.82 -3.58
N PHE A 100 10.44 10.58 -3.54
CA PHE A 100 11.41 11.30 -4.39
C PHE A 100 11.20 12.83 -4.28
N ASP A 101 11.11 13.53 -5.41
CA ASP A 101 10.83 14.98 -5.48
C ASP A 101 9.34 15.29 -5.67
N GLN A 102 8.43 14.36 -5.34
CA GLN A 102 7.00 14.51 -5.57
C GLN A 102 6.19 14.45 -4.28
N THR A 103 5.16 15.29 -4.23
CA THR A 103 4.09 15.25 -3.24
C THR A 103 2.76 15.12 -3.96
N ASP A 104 1.94 14.17 -3.54
CA ASP A 104 0.55 14.04 -4.00
C ASP A 104 -0.43 13.93 -2.83
N TYR A 105 -1.71 14.13 -3.14
CA TYR A 105 -2.81 14.08 -2.20
C TYR A 105 -3.85 13.07 -2.66
N GLU A 106 -4.38 12.28 -1.75
CA GLU A 106 -5.39 11.27 -2.04
C GLU A 106 -6.46 11.24 -0.95
N LEU A 107 -7.72 11.12 -1.38
CA LEU A 107 -8.86 10.92 -0.50
C LEU A 107 -9.42 9.52 -0.73
N GLU A 108 -9.45 8.70 0.32
CA GLU A 108 -9.94 7.32 0.31
C GLU A 108 -11.16 7.19 1.24
N LEU A 109 -12.07 6.28 0.90
CA LEU A 109 -13.18 5.88 1.77
C LEU A 109 -13.18 4.34 1.90
N GLU A 110 -13.01 3.87 3.13
CA GLU A 110 -13.13 2.45 3.46
C GLU A 110 -14.55 2.12 3.94
N VAL A 111 -15.16 1.14 3.28
CA VAL A 111 -16.55 0.69 3.52
C VAL A 111 -16.65 -0.82 3.48
N THR A 112 -17.69 -1.36 4.11
CA THR A 112 -18.06 -2.79 4.01
C THR A 112 -18.97 -3.08 2.81
N ASP A 113 -19.81 -2.12 2.41
CA ASP A 113 -20.69 -2.21 1.25
C ASP A 113 -20.15 -1.32 0.13
N HIS A 114 -19.66 -1.94 -0.94
CA HIS A 114 -19.02 -1.24 -2.06
C HIS A 114 -19.99 -0.31 -2.81
N GLU A 115 -21.21 -0.79 -3.11
CA GLU A 115 -22.16 -0.03 -3.94
C GLU A 115 -22.69 1.18 -3.17
N LYS A 116 -23.07 0.97 -1.89
CA LYS A 116 -23.49 2.07 -1.03
C LYS A 116 -22.36 3.07 -0.82
N GLY A 117 -21.16 2.59 -0.47
CA GLY A 117 -20.02 3.47 -0.21
C GLY A 117 -19.60 4.29 -1.43
N LYS A 118 -19.69 3.72 -2.64
CA LYS A 118 -19.44 4.47 -3.87
C LYS A 118 -20.43 5.62 -4.07
N ALA A 119 -21.73 5.37 -3.85
CA ALA A 119 -22.75 6.41 -3.96
C ALA A 119 -22.58 7.51 -2.90
N ASP A 120 -22.28 7.10 -1.65
CA ASP A 120 -22.05 8.01 -0.54
C ASP A 120 -20.78 8.86 -0.75
N PHE A 121 -19.71 8.26 -1.26
CA PHE A 121 -18.47 8.97 -1.58
C PHE A 121 -18.68 9.98 -2.71
N GLN A 122 -19.38 9.61 -3.79
CA GLN A 122 -19.66 10.53 -4.88
C GLN A 122 -20.45 11.76 -4.40
N ARG A 123 -21.48 11.55 -3.57
CA ARG A 123 -22.25 12.64 -2.98
C ARG A 123 -21.38 13.55 -2.10
N PHE A 124 -20.53 12.97 -1.26
CA PHE A 124 -19.58 13.74 -0.45
C PHE A 124 -18.68 14.62 -1.33
N LEU A 125 -18.14 14.07 -2.42
CA LEU A 125 -17.28 14.81 -3.34
C LEU A 125 -18.05 15.97 -4.00
N ASP A 126 -19.28 15.71 -4.47
CA ASP A 126 -20.12 16.73 -5.12
C ASP A 126 -20.48 17.88 -4.15
N GLU A 127 -20.86 17.56 -2.91
CA GLU A 127 -21.18 18.53 -1.86
C GLU A 127 -19.97 19.42 -1.50
N ASN A 128 -18.76 18.86 -1.58
CA ASN A 128 -17.51 19.58 -1.28
C ASN A 128 -16.83 20.14 -2.54
N GLN A 129 -17.48 20.09 -3.70
CA GLN A 129 -16.95 20.58 -4.99
C GLN A 129 -15.61 19.94 -5.38
N ILE A 130 -15.40 18.68 -5.01
CA ILE A 130 -14.22 17.90 -5.34
C ILE A 130 -14.52 17.09 -6.60
N THR A 131 -13.76 17.32 -7.68
CA THR A 131 -13.91 16.51 -8.90
C THR A 131 -13.33 15.12 -8.69
N TYR A 132 -14.17 14.09 -8.81
CA TYR A 132 -13.70 12.71 -8.77
C TYR A 132 -12.71 12.43 -9.90
N GLN A 133 -11.53 11.92 -9.54
CA GLN A 133 -10.56 11.39 -10.47
C GLN A 133 -10.10 10.03 -9.96
N LYS A 134 -10.17 9.01 -10.84
CA LYS A 134 -9.69 7.68 -10.49
C LYS A 134 -8.17 7.74 -10.27
N ALA A 135 -7.75 7.63 -9.02
CA ALA A 135 -6.34 7.61 -8.66
C ALA A 135 -5.72 6.23 -8.96
N PRO A 136 -4.58 6.15 -9.66
CA PRO A 136 -3.75 4.95 -9.65
C PRO A 136 -3.19 4.74 -8.23
N SER A 137 -2.97 3.48 -7.83
CA SER A 137 -2.46 3.18 -6.50
C SER A 137 -1.11 3.84 -6.21
N LYS A 138 -0.84 4.16 -4.94
CA LYS A 138 0.42 4.75 -4.47
C LYS A 138 1.66 4.05 -5.03
N LEU A 139 1.67 2.71 -5.08
CA LEU A 139 2.78 1.93 -5.66
C LEU A 139 2.96 2.22 -7.16
N ILE A 140 1.88 2.32 -7.93
CA ILE A 140 1.96 2.64 -9.36
C ILE A 140 2.44 4.08 -9.56
N ARG A 141 1.98 5.03 -8.74
CA ARG A 141 2.48 6.42 -8.76
C ARG A 141 3.99 6.45 -8.44
N PHE A 142 4.39 5.79 -7.36
CA PHE A 142 5.77 5.64 -6.94
C PHE A 142 6.68 5.09 -8.05
N ILE A 143 6.30 3.96 -8.68
CA ILE A 143 7.08 3.34 -9.77
C ILE A 143 7.15 4.25 -10.99
N LYS A 144 6.10 5.02 -11.31
CA LYS A 144 6.14 5.99 -12.42
C LYS A 144 7.09 7.15 -12.15
N SER A 145 7.26 7.53 -10.89
CA SER A 145 8.11 8.64 -10.46
C SER A 145 9.56 8.23 -10.19
N MET A 146 9.84 6.93 -10.05
CA MET A 146 11.19 6.39 -10.19
C MET A 146 11.73 6.73 -11.59
N LYS A 147 12.58 7.75 -11.68
CA LYS A 147 13.36 8.02 -12.90
C LYS A 147 14.15 6.75 -13.22
N LYS A 148 14.17 6.34 -14.50
CA LYS A 148 15.11 5.32 -14.96
C LYS A 148 16.52 5.82 -14.64
N CYS A 149 17.20 5.20 -13.68
CA CYS A 149 18.65 5.25 -13.63
C CYS A 149 19.21 4.52 -14.87
#